data_AF-A0A937SK68-F1
#
_entry.id   AF-A0A937SK68-F1
#
_cell.length_a   1.000
_cell.length_b   1.000
_cell.length_c   1.000
_cell.angle_alpha   90.00
_cell.angle_beta   90.00
_cell.angle_gamma   90.00
#
_symmetry.space_group_name_H-M   'P 1'
#
loop_
_entity.id
_entity.type
_entity.pdbx_description
1 polymer ?
#
loop_
_entity_poly.entity_id
_entity_poly.type
_entity_poly.pdbx_seq_one_letter_code
_entity_poly.pdbx_strand_id
1 'polypeptide(L)' 'MSEDTDQQLVDRVLNGNKNAFNLLVLRYQHRVSALIGRFVHDSHDAEDVCQEAFIKAYRA' A
#
# COMPACT_ATOMS: atom_id res chain seq x y z
N MET A 1 -14.58 16.95 -5.33
CA MET A 1 -13.45 16.47 -6.15
C MET A 1 -13.54 14.96 -6.16
N SER A 2 -13.70 14.35 -7.33
CA SER A 2 -13.84 12.90 -7.45
C SER A 2 -12.52 12.26 -7.05
N GLU A 3 -12.50 11.51 -5.94
CA GLU A 3 -11.34 10.68 -5.61
C GLU A 3 -11.13 9.69 -6.75
N ASP A 4 -9.89 9.60 -7.24
CA ASP A 4 -9.54 8.62 -8.26
C ASP A 4 -9.84 7.20 -7.76
N THR A 5 -10.41 6.39 -8.64
CA THR A 5 -10.59 4.96 -8.36
C THR A 5 -9.24 4.27 -8.24
N ASP A 6 -9.20 3.14 -7.53
CA ASP A 6 -7.95 2.39 -7.40
C ASP A 6 -7.40 1.95 -8.76
N GLN A 7 -8.28 1.63 -9.71
CA GLN A 7 -7.88 1.32 -11.09
C GLN A 7 -7.17 2.50 -11.75
N GLN A 8 -7.71 3.71 -11.62
CA GLN A 8 -7.07 4.92 -12.18
C GLN A 8 -5.73 5.22 -11.52
N LEU A 9 -5.61 4.96 -10.21
CA LEU A 9 -4.33 5.10 -9.51
C LEU A 9 -3.31 4.07 -9.99
N VAL A 10 -3.71 2.80 -10.15
CA VAL A 10 -2.87 1.73 -10.72
C VAL A 10 -2.41 2.08 -12.13
N ASP A 11 -3.32 2.51 -13.00
CA ASP A 11 -2.98 2.90 -14.37
C ASP A 11 -1.95 4.04 -14.37
N ARG A 12 -2.09 5.03 -13.47
CA ARG A 12 -1.11 6.11 -13.33
C ARG A 12 0.25 5.61 -12.85
N VAL A 13 0.29 4.67 -11.90
CA VAL A 13 1.54 4.05 -11.44
C VAL A 13 2.25 3.34 -12.58
N LEU A 14 1.52 2.54 -13.36
CA LEU A 14 2.04 1.82 -14.52
C LEU A 14 2.55 2.77 -15.61
N ASN A 15 1.92 3.93 -15.76
CA ASN A 15 2.36 5.01 -16.66
C ASN A 15 3.52 5.86 -16.09
N GLY A 16 4.14 5.44 -14.97
CA GLY A 16 5.34 6.06 -14.40
C GLY A 16 5.06 7.15 -13.35
N ASN A 17 3.80 7.42 -13.01
CA ASN A 17 3.47 8.35 -11.93
C ASN A 17 3.58 7.65 -10.56
N LYS A 18 4.79 7.69 -9.99
CA LYS A 18 5.11 7.08 -8.69
C LYS A 18 4.27 7.64 -7.53
N ASN A 19 3.83 8.90 -7.62
CA ASN A 19 3.01 9.51 -6.56
C ASN A 19 1.62 8.89 -6.46
N ALA A 20 1.09 8.32 -7.56
CA ALA A 20 -0.19 7.62 -7.53
C ALA A 20 -0.13 6.35 -6.65
N PHE A 21 1.05 5.73 -6.51
CA PHE A 21 1.23 4.58 -5.63
C PHE A 21 1.12 4.99 -4.16
N ASN A 22 1.60 6.19 -3.80
CA ASN A 22 1.48 6.70 -2.44
C ASN A 22 0.02 6.86 -2.01
N LEU A 23 -0.88 7.23 -2.93
CA LEU A 23 -2.31 7.29 -2.64
C LEU A 23 -2.90 5.91 -2.35
N LEU A 24 -2.46 4.87 -3.09
CA LEU A 24 -2.83 3.48 -2.79
C LEU A 24 -2.29 3.06 -1.42
N VAL A 25 -1.03 3.36 -1.09
CA VAL A 25 -0.45 3.04 0.22
C VAL A 25 -1.25 3.71 1.34
N LEU A 26 -1.51 5.02 1.26
CA LEU A 26 -2.28 5.75 2.28
C LEU A 26 -3.69 5.18 2.46
N ARG A 27 -4.35 4.76 1.37
CA ARG A 27 -5.70 4.18 1.41
C ARG A 27 -5.72 2.79 2.05
N TYR A 28 -4.66 2.01 1.88
CA TYR A 28 -4.63 0.60 2.26
C TYR A 28 -3.78 0.27 3.49
N GLN A 29 -2.87 1.15 3.92
CA GLN A 29 -1.93 0.90 5.01
C GLN A 29 -2.60 0.41 6.29
N HIS A 30 -3.70 1.04 6.73
CA HIS A 30 -4.37 0.63 7.96
C HIS A 30 -5.00 -0.76 7.86
N ARG A 31 -5.55 -1.10 6.68
CA ARG A 31 -6.16 -2.41 6.43
C ARG A 31 -5.10 -3.51 6.34
N VAL A 32 -3.98 -3.21 5.68
CA VAL A 32 -2.85 -4.14 5.53
C VAL A 32 -2.18 -4.36 6.88
N SER A 33 -1.87 -3.30 7.64
CA SER A 33 -1.32 -3.42 9.00
C SER A 33 -2.27 -4.17 9.95
N ALA A 34 -3.58 -3.94 9.88
CA ALA A 34 -4.55 -4.69 10.69
C ALA A 34 -4.63 -6.18 10.32
N LEU A 35 -4.41 -6.52 9.04
CA LEU A 35 -4.31 -7.91 8.59
C LEU A 35 -3.03 -8.56 9.11
N ILE A 36 -1.90 -7.88 8.96
CA ILE A 36 -0.58 -8.36 9.41
C ILE A 36 -0.55 -8.54 10.92
N GLY A 37 -1.15 -7.62 11.68
CA GLY A 37 -1.24 -7.71 13.14
C GLY A 37 -2.00 -8.93 13.67
N ARG A 38 -2.72 -9.67 12.80
CA ARG A 38 -3.30 -10.98 13.17
C ARG A 38 -2.28 -12.11 13.18
N PHE A 39 -1.15 -11.93 12.51
CA PHE A 39 -0.07 -12.91 12.38
C PHE A 39 1.20 -12.50 13.13
N VAL A 40 1.45 -11.19 13.25
CA VAL A 40 2.62 -10.62 13.93
C VAL A 40 2.15 -9.83 15.14
N HIS A 41 2.55 -10.27 16.34
CA HIS A 41 2.10 -9.66 17.59
C HIS A 41 2.88 -8.39 17.95
N ASP A 42 4.13 -8.29 17.49
CA ASP A 42 4.96 -7.11 17.67
C ASP A 42 4.56 -6.02 16.65
N SER A 43 4.26 -4.82 17.14
CA SER A 43 3.79 -3.73 16.30
C SER A 43 4.86 -3.18 15.36
N HIS A 44 6.13 -3.24 15.76
CA HIS A 44 7.25 -2.76 14.96
C HIS A 44 7.53 -3.73 13.80
N ASP A 45 7.58 -5.03 14.11
CA ASP A 45 7.71 -6.07 13.07
C ASP A 45 6.52 -6.04 12.10
N ALA A 46 5.30 -5.77 12.59
CA ALA A 46 4.12 -5.65 11.73
C ALA A 46 4.20 -4.44 10.78
N GLU A 47 4.78 -3.33 11.23
CA GLU A 47 5.02 -2.14 10.39
C GLU A 47 6.07 -2.43 9.31
N ASP A 48 7.18 -3.07 9.68
CA ASP A 48 8.24 -3.46 8.74
C ASP A 48 7.71 -4.40 7.65
N VAL A 49 6.94 -5.41 8.03
CA VAL A 49 6.30 -6.34 7.08
C VAL A 49 5.29 -5.62 6.18
N CYS A 50 4.56 -4.63 6.71
CA CYS A 50 3.61 -3.82 5.93
C CYS A 50 4.35 -3.01 4.86
N GLN A 51 5.45 -2.35 5.23
CA GLN A 51 6.28 -1.62 4.28
C GLN A 51 6.87 -2.54 3.21
N GLU A 52 7.43 -3.69 3.61
CA GLU A 52 7.95 -4.66 2.65
C GLU A 52 6.89 -5.16 1.67
N ALA A 53 5.67 -5.40 2.15
CA ALA A 53 4.56 -5.84 1.31
C ALA A 53 4.23 -4.81 0.21
N PHE A 54 4.16 -3.53 0.57
CA PHE A 54 3.96 -2.47 -0.42
C PHE A 54 5.14 -2.32 -1.39
N ILE A 55 6.38 -2.43 -0.92
CA ILE A 55 7.57 -2.38 -1.79
C ILE A 55 7.57 -3.55 -2.78
N LYS A 56 7.22 -4.76 -2.32
CA LYS A 56 7.10 -5.95 -3.18
C LYS A 56 5.97 -5.77 -4.20
N ALA A 57 4.82 -5.26 -3.78
CA ALA A 57 3.70 -4.97 -4.68
C ALA A 57 4.04 -3.92 -5.76
N TYR A 58 4.88 -2.93 -5.42
CA TYR A 58 5.33 -1.92 -6.39
C TYR A 58 6.35 -2.45 -7.42
N ARG A 59 7.12 -3.48 -7.05
CA ARG A 59 8.20 -4.05 -7.89
C ARG A 59 7.77 -5.28 -8.71
N ALA A 60 6.63 -5.87 -8.40
CA ALA A 60 6.07 -7.02 -9.10
C ALA A 60 5.51 -6.61 -10.47
#